data_AF-A0A2D4JXT4-F1
#
_entry.id   AF-A0A2D4JXT4-F1
#
_cell.length_a   1.000
_cell.length_b   1.000
_cell.length_c   1.000
_cell.angle_alpha   90.00
_cell.angle_beta   90.00
_cell.angle_gamma   90.00
#
_symmetry.space_group_name_H-M   'P 1'
#
loop_
_entity.id
_entity.type
_entity.pdbx_description
1 polymer ?
#
loop_
_entity_poly.entity_id
_entity_poly.type
_entity_poly.pdbx_seq_one_letter_code
_entity_poly.pdbx_strand_id
1 'polypeptide(L)'
;QQVYPYSEALPFSVENATLAILHNRSKISDIHVTGESEDMSAKERLLLWTQQITEGCAGVRCENFTTCWRDGKLFNAIIHKYRPDLVDMNTVAVQSNLANLEHAFFVAEKLGVARLLDPEDVDVSSPDEKSVITYVSSLYDAFPKVPEG
;
A
#
# COMPACT_ATOMS: atom_id res chain seq x y z
N GLN A 1 -38.27 -2.68 19.41
CA GLN A 1 -37.70 -2.86 18.06
C GLN A 1 -36.67 -1.77 17.85
N GLN A 2 -35.39 -2.13 17.83
CA GLN A 2 -34.29 -1.24 17.46
C GLN A 2 -34.30 -1.08 15.95
N VAL A 3 -34.34 0.16 15.47
CA VAL A 3 -33.99 0.51 14.09
C VAL A 3 -32.74 1.37 14.22
N TYR A 4 -31.58 0.80 13.88
CA TYR A 4 -30.35 1.57 13.68
C TYR A 4 -30.37 2.09 12.25
N PRO A 5 -30.49 3.40 11.99
CA PRO A 5 -30.38 3.90 10.64
C PRO A 5 -28.89 4.00 10.27
N TYR A 6 -28.58 3.36 9.15
CA TYR A 6 -27.49 3.63 8.21
C TYR A 6 -26.35 4.53 8.70
N SER A 7 -25.17 3.91 8.87
CA SER A 7 -23.89 4.61 8.84
C SER A 7 -23.76 5.34 7.50
N GLU A 8 -24.03 6.64 7.51
CA GLU A 8 -23.50 7.56 6.51
C GLU A 8 -21.98 7.57 6.70
N ALA A 9 -21.26 6.98 5.75
CA ALA A 9 -19.82 7.15 5.67
C ALA A 9 -19.55 8.65 5.48
N LEU A 10 -18.98 9.28 6.52
CA LEU A 10 -18.62 10.69 6.50
C LEU A 10 -17.65 10.96 5.34
N PRO A 11 -17.79 12.09 4.60
CA PRO A 11 -16.86 12.44 3.55
C PRO A 11 -15.45 12.58 4.14
N PHE A 12 -14.45 12.08 3.42
CA PHE A 12 -13.03 12.14 3.80
C PHE A 12 -12.60 13.61 3.90
N SER A 13 -12.75 14.21 5.09
CA SER A 13 -12.25 15.55 5.39
C SER A 13 -10.72 15.52 5.45
N VAL A 14 -10.07 16.63 5.05
CA VAL A 14 -8.62 16.85 5.20
C VAL A 14 -8.16 16.56 6.63
N GLU A 15 -9.03 16.79 7.62
CA GLU A 15 -8.78 16.52 9.03
C GLU A 15 -8.62 15.01 9.33
N ASN A 16 -9.38 14.15 8.65
CA ASN A 16 -9.24 12.69 8.73
C ASN A 16 -7.95 12.21 8.07
N ALA A 17 -7.55 12.82 6.95
CA ALA A 17 -6.26 12.54 6.32
C ALA A 17 -5.09 12.98 7.24
N THR A 18 -5.21 14.13 7.89
CA THR A 18 -4.18 14.64 8.83
C THR A 18 -4.07 13.74 10.07
N LEU A 19 -5.20 13.28 10.62
CA LEU A 19 -5.22 12.30 11.71
C LEU A 19 -4.67 10.94 11.28
N ALA A 20 -4.97 10.47 10.06
CA ALA A 20 -4.39 9.25 9.51
C ALA A 20 -2.86 9.37 9.37
N ILE A 21 -2.35 10.51 8.91
CA ILE A 21 -0.91 10.78 8.80
C ILE A 21 -0.26 10.82 10.19
N LEU A 22 -0.87 11.49 11.16
CA LEU A 22 -0.35 11.56 12.54
C LEU A 22 -0.37 10.19 13.23
N HIS A 23 -1.42 9.40 13.03
CA HIS A 23 -1.52 8.03 13.52
C HIS A 23 -0.49 7.11 12.87
N ASN A 24 -0.27 7.23 11.55
CA ASN A 24 0.75 6.46 10.82
C ASN A 24 2.18 6.77 11.28
N ARG A 25 2.47 8.03 11.66
CA ARG A 25 3.81 8.44 12.10
C ARG A 25 4.27 7.72 13.37
N SER A 26 3.35 7.21 14.18
CA SER A 26 3.63 6.39 15.38
C SER A 26 3.71 4.88 15.10
N LYS A 27 3.28 4.41 13.92
CA LYS A 27 3.07 2.97 13.64
C LYS A 27 4.16 2.30 12.83
N ILE A 28 4.96 3.06 12.09
CA ILE A 28 6.03 2.50 11.26
C ILE A 28 6.99 1.64 12.12
N SER A 29 7.13 1.91 13.42
CA SER A 29 7.93 1.11 14.35
C SER A 29 7.43 -0.32 14.62
N ASP A 30 6.17 -0.66 14.33
CA ASP A 30 5.53 -1.93 14.72
C ASP A 30 5.45 -2.96 13.57
N ILE A 31 6.25 -2.77 12.53
CA ILE A 31 6.34 -3.70 11.40
C ILE A 31 7.10 -4.94 11.86
N HIS A 32 6.42 -6.09 11.77
CA HIS A 32 7.00 -7.41 12.01
C HIS A 32 6.91 -8.26 10.73
N VAL A 33 8.03 -8.82 10.31
CA VAL A 33 8.13 -9.65 9.11
C VAL A 33 9.01 -10.88 9.39
N THR A 34 8.59 -12.03 8.87
CA THR A 34 9.36 -13.27 9.04
C THR A 34 10.75 -13.12 8.43
N GLY A 35 11.78 -13.46 9.21
CA GLY A 35 13.19 -13.33 8.79
C GLY A 35 13.81 -11.94 9.03
N GLU A 36 13.14 -11.06 9.77
CA GLU A 36 13.76 -9.82 10.25
C GLU A 36 14.87 -10.06 11.29
N SER A 37 15.82 -9.13 11.38
CA SER A 37 16.76 -9.05 12.50
C SER A 37 16.40 -7.87 13.43
N GLU A 38 16.86 -7.92 14.68
CA GLU A 38 16.64 -6.84 15.67
C GLU A 38 17.25 -5.51 15.19
N ASP A 39 18.37 -5.57 14.47
CA ASP A 39 19.12 -4.41 13.97
C ASP A 39 18.46 -3.71 12.77
N MET A 40 17.45 -4.33 12.14
CA MET A 40 16.76 -3.70 11.03
C MET A 40 16.00 -2.47 11.48
N SER A 41 16.03 -1.42 10.67
CA SER A 41 15.10 -0.31 10.77
C SER A 41 13.70 -0.75 10.32
N ALA A 42 12.68 -0.03 10.76
CA ALA A 42 11.31 -0.22 10.29
C ALA A 42 11.17 -0.14 8.75
N LYS A 43 11.94 0.75 8.11
CA LYS A 43 11.97 0.88 6.66
C LYS A 43 12.50 -0.39 5.99
N GLU A 44 13.57 -0.98 6.53
CA GLU A 44 14.13 -2.23 6.01
C GLU A 44 13.15 -3.40 6.20
N ARG A 45 12.45 -3.45 7.33
CA ARG A 45 11.39 -4.46 7.54
C ARG A 45 10.24 -4.30 6.55
N LEU A 46 9.80 -3.07 6.28
CA LEU A 46 8.77 -2.79 5.27
C LEU A 46 9.23 -3.20 3.86
N LEU A 47 10.50 -2.97 3.54
CA LEU A 47 11.08 -3.35 2.26
C LEU A 47 11.12 -4.87 2.12
N LEU A 48 11.57 -5.57 3.16
CA LEU A 48 11.59 -7.03 3.21
C LEU A 48 10.18 -7.61 3.06
N TRP A 49 9.19 -7.07 3.77
CA TRP A 49 7.79 -7.46 3.60
C TRP A 49 7.30 -7.28 2.17
N THR A 50 7.61 -6.13 1.56
CA THR A 50 7.21 -5.84 0.17
C THR A 50 7.86 -6.84 -0.80
N GLN A 51 9.11 -7.21 -0.58
CA GLN A 51 9.80 -8.19 -1.40
C GLN A 51 9.18 -9.59 -1.26
N GLN A 52 8.86 -10.02 -0.04
CA GLN A 52 8.22 -11.32 0.23
C GLN A 52 6.81 -11.39 -0.36
N ILE A 53 6.00 -10.33 -0.19
CA ILE A 53 4.61 -10.33 -0.64
C ILE A 53 4.49 -10.32 -2.17
N THR A 54 5.47 -9.70 -2.85
CA THR A 54 5.54 -9.62 -4.30
C THR A 54 6.41 -10.71 -4.94
N GLU A 55 6.96 -11.63 -4.13
CA GLU A 55 7.74 -12.76 -4.63
C GLU A 55 6.90 -13.63 -5.57
N GLY A 56 7.49 -13.98 -6.72
CA GLY A 56 6.82 -14.74 -7.78
C GLY A 56 6.00 -13.90 -8.75
N CYS A 57 5.85 -12.58 -8.53
CA CYS A 57 5.25 -11.69 -9.50
C CYS A 57 6.28 -11.31 -10.59
N ALA A 58 6.09 -11.82 -11.81
CA ALA A 58 7.04 -11.63 -12.89
C ALA A 58 7.24 -10.15 -13.25
N GLY A 59 8.50 -9.71 -13.28
CA GLY A 59 8.86 -8.34 -13.66
C GLY A 59 8.63 -7.28 -12.57
N VAL A 60 8.33 -7.69 -11.34
CA VAL A 60 8.16 -6.80 -10.19
C VAL A 60 9.29 -7.03 -9.19
N ARG A 61 10.03 -5.98 -8.85
CA ARG A 61 11.09 -6.00 -7.84
C ARG A 61 11.12 -4.69 -7.07
N CYS A 62 11.16 -4.78 -5.75
CA CYS A 62 11.23 -3.62 -4.87
C CYS A 62 12.65 -3.47 -4.29
N GLU A 63 13.33 -2.37 -4.60
CA GLU A 63 14.66 -2.04 -4.06
C GLU A 63 14.66 -0.73 -3.26
N ASN A 64 13.61 0.10 -3.40
CA ASN A 64 13.50 1.40 -2.75
C ASN A 64 12.02 1.79 -2.55
N PHE A 65 11.79 2.91 -1.87
CA PHE A 65 10.46 3.52 -1.71
C PHE A 65 10.29 4.79 -2.55
N THR A 66 10.92 4.84 -3.73
CA THR A 66 10.79 5.96 -4.67
C THR A 66 10.48 5.43 -6.06
N THR A 67 11.51 5.21 -6.89
CA THR A 67 11.37 4.92 -8.32
C THR A 67 10.76 3.56 -8.61
N CYS A 68 10.94 2.56 -7.73
CA CYS A 68 10.32 1.24 -7.89
C CYS A 68 8.77 1.28 -7.90
N TRP A 69 8.19 2.32 -7.30
CA TRP A 69 6.74 2.45 -7.13
C TRP A 69 6.06 3.29 -8.22
N ARG A 70 6.87 3.98 -9.04
CA ARG A 70 6.41 4.92 -10.06
C ARG A 70 5.45 4.29 -11.07
N ASP A 71 5.70 3.05 -11.48
CA ASP A 71 4.90 2.39 -12.52
C ASP A 71 3.59 1.75 -11.99
N GLY A 72 3.34 1.87 -10.68
CA GLY A 72 2.15 1.36 -9.99
C GLY A 72 2.09 -0.17 -9.88
N LYS A 73 3.07 -0.92 -10.41
CA LYS A 73 2.99 -2.39 -10.43
C LYS A 73 3.15 -3.00 -9.04
N LEU A 74 4.00 -2.43 -8.20
CA LEU A 74 4.19 -2.90 -6.82
C LEU A 74 2.90 -2.77 -5.99
N PHE A 75 2.17 -1.65 -6.12
CA PHE A 75 0.90 -1.48 -5.40
C PHE A 75 -0.13 -2.54 -5.82
N ASN A 76 -0.28 -2.74 -7.13
CA ASN A 76 -1.19 -3.77 -7.66
C ASN A 76 -0.75 -5.19 -7.24
N ALA A 77 0.55 -5.49 -7.24
CA ALA A 77 1.07 -6.80 -6.85
C ALA A 77 0.78 -7.12 -5.37
N ILE A 78 0.93 -6.15 -4.48
CA ILE A 78 0.56 -6.29 -3.06
C ILE A 78 -0.92 -6.62 -2.94
N ILE A 79 -1.79 -5.84 -3.57
CA ILE A 79 -3.25 -6.05 -3.52
C ILE A 79 -3.62 -7.42 -4.10
N HIS A 80 -3.07 -7.78 -5.26
CA HIS A 80 -3.28 -9.06 -5.91
C HIS A 80 -2.93 -10.26 -5.02
N LYS A 81 -1.87 -10.15 -4.20
CA LYS A 81 -1.48 -11.25 -3.30
C LYS A 81 -2.57 -11.58 -2.27
N TYR A 82 -3.32 -10.59 -1.80
CA TYR A 82 -4.40 -10.77 -0.82
C TYR A 82 -5.77 -10.93 -1.48
N ARG A 83 -5.99 -10.29 -2.63
CA ARG A 83 -7.26 -10.26 -3.38
C ARG A 83 -7.00 -10.42 -4.88
N PRO A 84 -6.63 -11.63 -5.33
CA PRO A 84 -6.33 -11.89 -6.74
C PRO A 84 -7.56 -11.72 -7.65
N ASP A 85 -8.76 -11.71 -7.07
CA ASP A 85 -10.03 -11.46 -7.77
C ASP A 85 -10.23 -9.99 -8.17
N LEU A 86 -9.48 -9.05 -7.58
CA LEU A 86 -9.64 -7.61 -7.82
C LEU A 86 -8.59 -7.00 -8.75
N VAL A 87 -7.52 -7.73 -9.06
CA VAL A 87 -6.40 -7.22 -9.85
C VAL A 87 -6.00 -8.26 -10.89
N ASP A 88 -5.94 -7.89 -12.17
CA ASP A 88 -5.34 -8.74 -13.20
C ASP A 88 -3.93 -8.25 -13.52
N MET A 89 -2.92 -9.01 -13.08
CA MET A 89 -1.52 -8.66 -13.28
C MET A 89 -1.08 -8.68 -14.75
N ASN A 90 -1.79 -9.39 -15.64
CA ASN A 90 -1.50 -9.35 -17.07
C ASN A 90 -1.87 -7.98 -17.66
N THR A 91 -2.99 -7.43 -17.22
CA THR A 91 -3.44 -6.08 -17.60
C THR A 91 -2.49 -5.01 -17.04
N VAL A 92 -2.12 -5.13 -15.75
CA VAL A 92 -1.17 -4.21 -15.09
C VAL A 92 0.21 -4.17 -15.79
N ALA A 93 0.64 -5.29 -16.37
CA ALA A 93 1.94 -5.37 -17.04
C ALA A 93 2.06 -4.48 -18.29
N VAL A 94 0.94 -4.18 -18.95
CA VAL A 94 0.90 -3.47 -20.26
C VAL A 94 0.25 -2.08 -20.19
N GLN A 95 -0.36 -1.73 -19.06
CA GLN A 95 -0.99 -0.43 -18.84
C GLN A 95 0.03 0.68 -18.53
N SER A 96 -0.42 1.94 -18.61
CA SER A 96 0.39 3.09 -18.23
C SER A 96 0.56 3.18 -16.71
N ASN A 97 1.63 3.85 -16.27
CA ASN A 97 1.90 4.12 -14.86
C ASN A 97 0.69 4.74 -14.15
N LEU A 98 0.15 5.82 -14.73
CA LEU A 98 -0.98 6.54 -14.16
C LEU A 98 -2.23 5.65 -14.00
N ALA A 99 -2.51 4.79 -14.98
CA ALA A 99 -3.63 3.86 -14.91
C ALA A 99 -3.43 2.80 -13.82
N ASN A 100 -2.20 2.26 -13.71
CA ASN A 100 -1.86 1.30 -12.65
C ASN A 100 -1.97 1.91 -11.26
N LEU A 101 -1.47 3.14 -11.07
CA LEU A 101 -1.53 3.87 -9.82
C LEU A 101 -2.98 4.17 -9.42
N GLU A 102 -3.77 4.73 -10.33
CA GLU A 102 -5.20 5.01 -10.11
C GLU A 102 -5.95 3.73 -9.73
N HIS A 103 -5.74 2.64 -10.48
CA HIS A 103 -6.38 1.36 -10.23
C HIS A 103 -6.04 0.82 -8.84
N ALA A 104 -4.75 0.81 -8.47
CA ALA A 104 -4.32 0.32 -7.17
C ALA A 104 -4.94 1.15 -6.02
N PHE A 105 -4.89 2.48 -6.13
CA PHE A 105 -5.41 3.36 -5.08
C PHE A 105 -6.93 3.24 -4.93
N PHE A 106 -7.65 3.12 -6.05
CA PHE A 106 -9.09 2.88 -6.05
C PHE A 106 -9.44 1.53 -5.39
N VAL A 107 -8.76 0.44 -5.77
CA VAL A 107 -9.03 -0.88 -5.18
C VAL A 107 -8.67 -0.91 -3.70
N ALA A 108 -7.54 -0.32 -3.30
CA ALA A 108 -7.12 -0.24 -1.90
C ALA A 108 -8.12 0.53 -1.04
N GLU A 109 -8.69 1.63 -1.56
CA GLU A 109 -9.75 2.37 -0.88
C GLU A 109 -11.00 1.51 -0.62
N LYS A 110 -11.41 0.68 -1.59
CA LYS A 110 -12.52 -0.28 -1.40
C LYS A 110 -12.21 -1.35 -0.35
N LEU A 111 -10.94 -1.59 -0.07
CA LEU A 111 -10.46 -2.50 0.98
C LEU A 111 -10.22 -1.78 2.32
N GLY A 112 -10.55 -0.48 2.41
CA GLY A 112 -10.47 0.31 3.64
C GLY A 112 -9.15 1.05 3.85
N VAL A 113 -8.27 1.10 2.85
CA VAL A 113 -7.01 1.84 2.93
C VAL A 113 -7.24 3.27 2.46
N ALA A 114 -7.01 4.24 3.35
CA ALA A 114 -7.14 5.67 3.02
C ALA A 114 -6.27 6.04 1.81
N ARG A 115 -6.83 6.74 0.83
CA ARG A 115 -6.10 7.23 -0.34
C ARG A 115 -5.24 8.44 0.03
N LEU A 116 -3.94 8.21 0.28
CA LEU A 116 -2.99 9.26 0.72
C LEU A 116 -2.14 9.86 -0.40
N LEU A 117 -2.13 9.23 -1.57
CA LEU A 117 -1.31 9.62 -2.71
C LEU A 117 -2.19 9.87 -3.92
N ASP A 118 -1.83 10.89 -4.69
CA ASP A 118 -2.38 11.12 -6.02
C ASP A 118 -1.47 10.47 -7.08
N PRO A 119 -2.03 9.81 -8.12
CA PRO A 119 -1.23 9.14 -9.16
C PRO A 119 -0.21 10.07 -9.82
N GLU A 120 -0.56 11.32 -10.08
CA GLU A 120 0.34 12.31 -10.69
C GLU A 120 1.57 12.65 -9.83
N ASP A 121 1.45 12.57 -8.50
CA ASP A 121 2.55 12.83 -7.56
C ASP A 121 3.51 11.64 -7.46
N VAL A 122 3.07 10.45 -7.89
CA VAL A 122 3.86 9.23 -7.91
C VAL A 122 4.42 8.93 -9.32
N ASP A 123 3.75 9.31 -10.41
CA ASP A 123 4.29 9.16 -11.77
C ASP A 123 5.27 10.28 -12.15
N VAL A 124 6.26 10.50 -11.28
CA VAL A 124 7.36 11.45 -11.50
C VAL A 124 8.70 10.72 -11.48
N SER A 125 9.78 11.39 -11.89
CA SER A 125 11.10 10.77 -11.97
C SER A 125 11.62 10.23 -10.63
N SER A 126 11.25 10.87 -9.52
CA SER A 126 11.59 10.44 -8.16
C SER A 126 10.47 10.84 -7.20
N PRO A 127 9.54 9.94 -6.88
CA PRO A 127 8.47 10.17 -5.90
C PRO A 127 9.04 10.49 -4.50
N ASP A 128 8.27 11.20 -3.67
CA ASP A 128 8.67 11.46 -2.28
C ASP A 128 8.68 10.15 -1.47
N GLU A 129 9.86 9.83 -0.94
CA GLU A 129 10.08 8.55 -0.25
C GLU A 129 9.21 8.39 1.00
N LYS A 130 9.01 9.47 1.76
CA LYS A 130 8.26 9.41 3.02
C LYS A 130 6.78 9.20 2.78
N SER A 131 6.24 9.87 1.75
CA SER A 131 4.86 9.69 1.32
C SER A 131 4.60 8.26 0.84
N VAL A 132 5.49 7.68 0.02
CA VAL A 132 5.38 6.28 -0.41
C VAL A 132 5.48 5.32 0.77
N ILE A 133 6.46 5.49 1.68
CA ILE A 133 6.57 4.65 2.90
C ILE A 133 5.28 4.72 3.70
N THR A 134 4.72 5.92 3.92
CA THR A 134 3.51 6.11 4.72
C THR A 134 2.32 5.36 4.13
N TYR A 135 2.17 5.41 2.80
CA TYR A 135 1.09 4.69 2.12
C TYR A 135 1.30 3.18 2.13
N VAL A 136 2.53 2.70 1.90
CA VAL A 136 2.84 1.26 1.94
C VAL A 136 2.68 0.69 3.34
N SER A 137 3.04 1.43 4.38
CA SER A 137 2.74 1.05 5.77
C SER A 137 1.23 0.95 6.02
N SER A 138 0.42 1.81 5.40
CA SER A 138 -1.05 1.72 5.51
C SER A 138 -1.60 0.46 4.83
N LEU A 139 -0.99 0.02 3.72
CA LEU A 139 -1.31 -1.26 3.09
C LEU A 139 -0.91 -2.44 3.98
N TYR A 140 0.29 -2.40 4.57
CA TYR A 140 0.75 -3.43 5.51
C TYR A 140 -0.21 -3.60 6.70
N ASP A 141 -0.69 -2.50 7.27
CA ASP A 141 -1.63 -2.49 8.39
C ASP A 141 -3.01 -3.06 8.03
N ALA A 142 -3.47 -2.82 6.80
CA ALA A 142 -4.81 -3.21 6.36
C ALA A 142 -4.91 -4.67 5.97
N PHE A 143 -3.81 -5.29 5.55
CA PHE A 143 -3.81 -6.68 5.12
C PHE A 143 -3.41 -7.65 6.24
N PRO A 144 -4.02 -8.84 6.31
CA PRO A 144 -3.65 -9.83 7.32
C PRO A 144 -2.17 -10.19 7.19
N LYS A 145 -1.45 -10.16 8.31
CA LYS A 145 -0.08 -10.68 8.36
C LYS A 145 -0.15 -12.18 8.05
N VAL A 146 0.64 -12.65 7.09
CA VAL A 146 0.71 -14.07 6.75
C VAL A 146 1.00 -14.84 8.05
N PRO A 147 0.13 -15.78 8.48
CA PRO A 147 0.40 -16.55 9.70
C PRO A 147 1.73 -17.29 9.53
N GLU A 148 2.59 -17.20 10.55
CA GLU A 148 3.77 -18.06 10.64
C GLU A 148 3.27 -19.52 10.60
N GLY A 149 3.56 -20.22 9.50
CA GLY A 149 3.25 -21.64 9.33
C GLY A 149 4.27 -22.52 10.01
#